data_AF-A0A9N9EUY0-F1
#
_entry.id   AF-A0A9N9EUY0-F1
#
_cell.length_a   1.000
_cell.length_b   1.000
_cell.length_c   1.000
_cell.angle_alpha   90.00
_cell.angle_beta   90.00
_cell.angle_gamma   90.00
#
_symmetry.space_group_name_H-M   'P 1'
#
loop_
_entity.id
_entity.type
_entity.pdbx_description
1 polymer ?
#
loop_
_entity_poly.entity_id
_entity_poly.type
_entity_poly.pdbx_seq_one_letter_code
_entity_poly.pdbx_strand_id
1 'polypeptide(L)'
;MRLPPTRERGFLRPPHSQKLGLIVFNLAFAINWSCLLCEIYPNVLWAEIFGIIPYNLLASISGIDLLGLVYATPSVDDDEDWVTNKLLTNKLILDIIGILILLHPFCLFLPIAVRLGSYADQPETLDKAYYYFKILFIAWPSGLALLLVFKFFLWMRLTWVIKHQIETIKENSDDTSISLKLVKWQNLMKKRKPNVDDYLNDNKATDNNKDNSEGGKRFSFEIASST
;
A
#
# COMPACT_ATOMS: atom_id res chain seq x y z
N MET A 1 -4.82 -19.39 -15.28
CA MET A 1 -3.48 -19.53 -14.69
C MET A 1 -3.50 -18.75 -13.38
N ARG A 2 -3.43 -19.43 -12.23
CA ARG A 2 -3.48 -18.77 -10.91
C ARG A 2 -2.06 -18.40 -10.52
N LEU A 3 -1.83 -17.13 -10.20
CA LEU A 3 -0.62 -16.70 -9.50
C LEU A 3 -0.50 -17.53 -8.21
N PRO A 4 0.71 -17.91 -7.77
CA PRO A 4 0.89 -18.58 -6.49
C PRO A 4 0.19 -17.75 -5.40
N PRO A 5 -0.51 -18.40 -4.45
CA PRO A 5 -1.24 -17.67 -3.43
C PRO A 5 -0.26 -16.77 -2.68
N THR A 6 -0.49 -15.46 -2.72
CA THR A 6 0.17 -14.53 -1.79
C THR A 6 0.03 -15.10 -0.39
N ARG A 7 1.14 -15.16 0.37
CA ARG A 7 1.24 -15.64 1.75
C ARG A 7 -0.08 -15.38 2.50
N GLU A 8 -0.67 -16.43 3.07
CA GLU A 8 -1.95 -16.32 3.78
C GLU A 8 -1.93 -15.12 4.75
N ARG A 9 -2.94 -14.27 4.58
CA ARG A 9 -3.00 -12.89 5.07
C ARG A 9 -2.79 -12.83 6.58
N GLY A 10 -1.76 -12.12 7.05
CA GLY A 10 -1.60 -11.78 8.47
C GLY A 10 -2.60 -10.70 8.90
N PHE A 11 -3.03 -10.74 10.17
CA PHE A 11 -4.02 -9.83 10.74
C PHE A 11 -3.60 -8.35 10.71
N LEU A 12 -2.29 -8.10 10.78
CA LEU A 12 -1.70 -6.77 10.94
C LEU A 12 -1.54 -5.92 9.67
N ARG A 13 -1.91 -6.40 8.47
CA ARG A 13 -1.79 -5.58 7.25
C ARG A 13 -2.90 -4.51 7.20
N PRO A 14 -2.60 -3.20 7.26
CA PRO A 14 -3.63 -2.17 7.19
C PRO A 14 -4.19 -2.08 5.76
N PRO A 15 -5.52 -2.23 5.55
CA PRO A 15 -6.16 -2.04 4.25
C PRO A 15 -6.46 -0.56 4.05
N HIS A 16 -5.75 0.15 3.17
CA HIS A 16 -6.04 1.55 2.78
C HIS A 16 -6.20 2.60 3.92
N SER A 17 -6.04 2.22 5.20
CA SER A 17 -6.32 3.00 6.40
C SER A 17 -5.17 3.89 6.84
N GLN A 18 -4.01 3.78 6.19
CA GLN A 18 -2.84 4.64 6.41
C GLN A 18 -3.18 6.13 6.23
N LYS A 19 -4.05 6.46 5.26
CA LYS A 19 -4.51 7.83 5.04
C LYS A 19 -5.33 8.36 6.22
N LEU A 20 -6.17 7.50 6.80
CA LEU A 20 -6.99 7.84 7.96
C LEU A 20 -6.12 8.02 9.21
N GLY A 21 -5.10 7.16 9.40
CA GLY A 21 -4.09 7.32 10.45
C GLY A 21 -3.33 8.64 10.35
N LEU A 22 -2.95 9.05 9.13
CA LEU A 22 -2.29 10.34 8.91
C LEU A 22 -3.21 11.53 9.23
N ILE A 23 -4.50 11.44 8.90
CA ILE A 23 -5.48 12.47 9.26
C ILE A 23 -5.64 12.57 10.77
N VAL A 24 -5.78 11.44 11.47
CA VAL A 24 -5.89 11.39 12.93
C VAL A 24 -4.62 11.94 13.60
N PHE A 25 -3.44 11.62 13.08
CA PHE A 25 -2.18 12.19 13.53
C PHE A 25 -2.15 13.72 13.39
N ASN A 26 -2.48 14.25 12.21
CA ASN A 26 -2.48 15.69 11.97
C ASN A 26 -3.50 16.41 12.87
N LEU A 27 -4.67 15.80 13.10
CA LEU A 27 -5.67 16.34 14.01
C LEU A 27 -5.17 16.37 15.45
N ALA A 28 -4.58 15.28 15.95
CA ALA A 28 -4.01 15.21 17.29
C ALA A 28 -2.88 16.24 17.47
N PHE A 29 -2.05 16.42 16.43
CA PHE A 29 -0.99 17.41 16.43
C PHE A 29 -1.53 18.85 16.49
N ALA A 30 -2.55 19.15 15.67
CA ALA A 30 -3.20 20.45 15.66
C ALA A 30 -3.84 20.77 17.02
N ILE A 31 -4.57 19.82 17.61
CA ILE A 31 -5.16 19.96 18.95
C ILE A 31 -4.08 20.26 19.99
N ASN A 32 -2.99 19.48 19.99
CA ASN A 32 -1.90 19.68 20.93
C ASN A 32 -1.28 21.08 20.81
N TRP A 33 -1.01 21.56 19.59
CA TRP A 33 -0.50 22.92 19.37
C TRP A 33 -1.50 24.01 19.78
N SER A 34 -2.80 23.81 19.53
CA SER A 34 -3.83 24.73 20.01
C SER A 34 -3.85 24.80 21.55
N CYS A 35 -3.76 23.66 22.24
CA CYS A 35 -3.69 23.62 23.71
C CYS A 35 -2.44 24.32 24.24
N LEU A 36 -1.31 24.18 23.56
CA LEU A 36 -0.04 24.80 23.93
C LEU A 36 -0.07 26.32 23.74
N LEU A 37 -0.65 26.80 22.62
CA LEU A 37 -0.84 28.22 22.35
C LEU A 37 -1.83 28.90 23.30
N CYS A 38 -2.86 28.17 23.73
CA CYS A 38 -3.85 28.67 24.68
C CYS A 38 -3.43 28.48 26.15
N GLU A 39 -2.21 28.01 26.42
CA GLU A 39 -1.70 27.74 27.78
C GLU A 39 -2.64 26.88 28.63
N ILE A 40 -3.34 25.93 28.00
CA ILE A 40 -4.37 25.10 28.66
C ILE A 40 -3.73 24.06 29.60
N TYR A 41 -2.47 23.69 29.34
CA TYR A 41 -1.79 22.68 30.13
C TYR A 41 -1.49 23.19 31.54
N PRO A 42 -1.85 22.45 32.59
CA PRO A 42 -1.70 22.90 33.96
C PRO A 42 -0.23 23.02 34.38
N ASN A 43 0.65 22.16 33.84
CA ASN A 43 2.09 22.12 34.10
C ASN A 43 2.85 21.72 32.82
N VAL A 44 4.17 21.94 32.79
CA VAL A 44 5.04 21.60 31.65
C VAL A 44 5.08 20.09 31.43
N LEU A 45 4.98 19.29 32.50
CA LEU A 45 4.92 17.83 32.38
C LEU A 45 3.80 17.34 31.47
N TRP A 46 2.62 17.95 31.55
CA TRP A 46 1.49 17.53 30.70
C TRP A 46 1.71 17.95 29.24
N ALA A 47 2.26 19.14 29.01
CA ALA A 47 2.59 19.60 27.66
C ALA A 47 3.59 18.67 26.96
N GLU A 48 4.61 18.18 27.67
CA GLU A 48 5.61 17.25 27.13
C GLU A 48 5.02 15.86 26.82
N ILE A 49 4.20 15.32 27.74
CA ILE A 49 3.55 14.00 27.53
C ILE A 49 2.58 14.06 26.35
N PHE A 50 1.72 15.08 26.28
CA PHE A 50 0.78 15.20 25.16
C PHE A 50 1.48 15.59 23.85
N GLY A 51 2.60 16.31 23.93
CA GLY A 51 3.47 16.60 22.80
C GLY A 51 4.05 15.34 22.16
N ILE A 52 4.46 14.34 22.94
CA ILE A 52 5.12 13.15 22.40
C ILE A 52 4.15 12.09 21.83
N ILE A 53 2.90 12.07 22.28
CA ILE A 53 1.90 11.05 21.87
C ILE A 53 1.68 11.00 20.35
N PRO A 54 1.44 12.12 19.64
CA PRO A 54 1.27 12.10 18.18
C PRO A 54 2.50 11.51 17.48
N TYR A 55 3.71 11.89 17.89
CA TYR A 55 4.94 11.38 17.28
C TYR A 55 5.11 9.88 17.49
N ASN A 56 4.79 9.38 18.69
CA ASN A 56 4.85 7.94 18.97
C ASN A 56 3.83 7.17 18.14
N LEU A 57 2.59 7.68 18.00
CA LEU A 57 1.58 7.08 17.12
C LEU A 57 2.06 7.00 15.67
N LEU A 58 2.66 8.08 15.15
CA LEU A 58 3.20 8.09 13.78
C LEU A 58 4.32 7.06 13.61
N ALA A 59 5.25 6.99 14.56
CA ALA A 59 6.33 6.01 14.54
C ALA A 59 5.81 4.57 14.56
N SER A 60 4.80 4.29 15.39
CA SER A 60 4.15 2.98 15.46
C SER A 60 3.45 2.60 14.15
N ILE A 61 2.70 3.52 13.54
CA ILE A 61 2.03 3.28 12.25
C ILE A 61 3.06 2.99 11.15
N SER A 62 4.15 3.76 11.12
CA SER A 62 5.26 3.54 10.17
C SER A 62 5.90 2.14 10.35
N GLY A 63 6.02 1.67 11.58
CA GLY A 63 6.47 0.31 11.89
C GLY A 63 5.52 -0.80 11.42
N ILE A 64 4.21 -0.58 11.48
CA ILE A 64 3.22 -1.52 10.92
C ILE A 64 3.31 -1.56 9.39
N ASP A 65 3.52 -0.41 8.74
CA ASP A 65 3.68 -0.33 7.29
C ASP A 65 4.88 -1.14 6.80
N LEU A 66 5.97 -1.08 7.56
CA LEU A 66 7.18 -1.87 7.34
C LEU A 66 6.88 -3.38 7.43
N LEU A 67 6.10 -3.80 8.44
CA LEU A 67 5.63 -5.17 8.59
C LEU A 67 4.78 -5.59 7.37
N GLY A 68 3.90 -4.70 6.91
CA GLY A 68 3.09 -4.90 5.71
C GLY A 68 3.91 -5.16 4.46
N LEU A 69 5.08 -4.52 4.33
CA LEU A 69 6.02 -4.75 3.23
C LEU A 69 6.69 -6.14 3.32
N VAL A 70 7.02 -6.59 4.53
CA VAL A 70 7.53 -7.95 4.77
C VAL A 70 6.47 -9.00 4.41
N TYR A 71 5.20 -8.78 4.76
CA TYR A 71 4.11 -9.67 4.36
C TYR A 71 3.85 -9.66 2.84
N ALA A 72 4.14 -8.56 2.15
CA ALA A 72 3.94 -8.43 0.71
C ALA A 72 5.03 -9.09 -0.12
N THR A 73 6.19 -9.40 0.47
CA THR A 73 7.29 -10.06 -0.24
C THR A 73 6.98 -11.56 -0.35
N PRO A 74 6.74 -12.11 -1.55
CA PRO A 74 6.50 -13.54 -1.71
C PRO A 74 7.78 -14.32 -1.35
N SER A 75 7.65 -15.50 -0.74
CA SER A 75 8.78 -16.42 -0.61
C SER A 75 9.17 -16.87 -2.01
N VAL A 76 10.45 -16.75 -2.34
CA VAL A 76 11.03 -17.57 -3.40
C VAL A 76 11.22 -18.92 -2.72
N ASP A 77 10.52 -19.95 -3.21
CA ASP A 77 10.71 -21.32 -2.75
C ASP A 77 12.05 -21.80 -3.32
N ASP A 78 13.15 -21.29 -2.75
CA ASP A 78 14.48 -21.85 -2.95
C ASP A 78 14.62 -23.00 -1.95
N ASP A 79 14.70 -24.22 -2.47
CA ASP A 79 14.76 -25.48 -1.73
C ASP A 79 16.02 -25.63 -0.82
N GLU A 80 16.87 -24.60 -0.69
CA GLU A 80 18.16 -24.71 0.00
C GLU A 80 18.26 -24.03 1.39
N ASP A 81 17.28 -23.24 1.83
CA ASP A 81 17.41 -22.46 3.09
C ASP A 81 16.42 -22.88 4.19
N TRP A 82 16.72 -24.01 4.84
CA TRP A 82 15.97 -24.52 6.00
C TRP A 82 15.89 -23.54 7.20
N VAL A 83 16.85 -22.61 7.31
CA VAL A 83 16.91 -21.60 8.37
C VAL A 83 15.94 -20.44 8.10
N THR A 84 15.84 -20.01 6.83
CA THR A 84 15.00 -18.88 6.42
C THR A 84 13.52 -19.28 6.37
N ASN A 85 13.23 -20.52 5.97
CA ASN A 85 11.87 -21.08 5.93
C ASN A 85 11.26 -21.34 7.31
N LYS A 86 12.08 -21.61 8.33
CA LYS A 86 11.60 -21.79 9.72
C LYS A 86 11.22 -20.46 10.38
N LEU A 87 11.89 -19.36 10.02
CA LEU A 87 11.52 -18.01 10.47
C LEU A 87 10.20 -17.52 9.83
N LEU A 88 9.85 -18.05 8.66
CA LEU A 88 8.65 -17.72 7.89
C LEU A 88 7.35 -18.38 8.41
N THR A 89 7.45 -19.48 9.16
CA THR A 89 6.30 -20.37 9.44
C THR A 89 5.50 -19.99 10.70
N ASN A 90 6.09 -19.31 11.68
CA ASN A 90 5.30 -18.86 12.84
C ASN A 90 4.74 -17.46 12.61
N LYS A 91 3.57 -17.38 11.94
CA LYS A 91 2.76 -16.15 11.81
C LYS A 91 2.65 -15.38 13.14
N LEU A 92 2.51 -16.12 14.25
CA LEU A 92 2.51 -15.61 15.62
C LEU A 92 3.79 -14.83 15.99
N ILE A 93 4.96 -15.28 15.57
CA ILE A 93 6.22 -14.57 15.87
C ILE A 93 6.23 -13.23 15.14
N LEU A 94 5.78 -13.18 13.88
CA LEU A 94 5.74 -11.93 13.13
C LEU A 94 4.71 -10.96 13.72
N ASP A 95 3.56 -11.46 14.18
CA ASP A 95 2.55 -10.67 14.88
C ASP A 95 3.08 -10.13 16.22
N ILE A 96 3.79 -10.94 17.01
CA ILE A 96 4.44 -10.52 18.26
C ILE A 96 5.50 -9.44 17.98
N ILE A 97 6.32 -9.61 16.93
CA ILE A 97 7.29 -8.60 16.51
C ILE A 97 6.56 -7.30 16.09
N GLY A 98 5.45 -7.41 15.37
CA GLY A 98 4.60 -6.27 15.00
C GLY A 98 4.08 -5.49 16.20
N ILE A 99 3.54 -6.20 17.21
CA ILE A 99 3.07 -5.60 18.46
C ILE A 99 4.22 -4.95 19.22
N LEU A 100 5.38 -5.61 19.27
CA LEU A 100 6.57 -5.08 19.95
C LEU A 100 7.05 -3.78 19.28
N ILE A 101 7.09 -3.75 17.94
CA ILE A 101 7.43 -2.55 17.16
C ILE A 101 6.42 -1.43 17.40
N LEU A 102 5.13 -1.75 17.53
CA LEU A 102 4.06 -0.78 17.82
C LEU A 102 4.24 -0.15 19.20
N LEU A 103 4.62 -0.95 20.21
CA LEU A 103 4.78 -0.48 21.60
C LEU A 103 6.14 0.18 21.85
N HIS A 104 7.15 -0.14 21.05
CA HIS A 104 8.53 0.33 21.19
C HIS A 104 8.68 1.86 21.36
N PRO A 105 8.10 2.72 20.50
CA PRO A 105 8.26 4.17 20.66
C PRO A 105 7.61 4.68 21.95
N PHE A 106 6.51 4.07 22.41
CA PHE A 106 5.90 4.44 23.68
C PHE A 106 6.79 4.04 24.87
N CYS A 107 7.38 2.84 24.86
CA CYS A 107 8.26 2.40 25.94
C CYS A 107 9.54 3.22 26.05
N LEU A 108 10.09 3.71 24.93
CA LEU A 108 11.32 4.51 24.96
C LEU A 108 11.07 5.98 25.27
N PHE A 109 10.17 6.62 24.51
CA PHE A 109 10.07 8.08 24.53
C PHE A 109 9.15 8.60 25.63
N LEU A 110 8.17 7.82 26.08
CA LEU A 110 7.23 8.27 27.12
C LEU A 110 7.91 8.41 28.49
N PRO A 111 8.75 7.46 28.98
CA PRO A 111 9.48 7.66 30.23
C PRO A 111 10.45 8.84 30.18
N ILE A 112 11.08 9.08 29.03
CA ILE A 112 11.98 10.22 28.82
C ILE A 112 11.19 11.53 28.89
N ALA A 113 10.03 11.61 28.23
CA ALA A 113 9.16 12.79 28.27
C ALA A 113 8.64 13.09 29.68
N VAL A 114 8.25 12.05 30.45
CA VAL A 114 7.83 12.22 31.86
C VAL A 114 8.98 12.80 32.70
N ARG A 115 10.20 12.28 32.53
CA ARG A 115 11.38 12.80 33.24
C ARG A 115 11.68 14.24 32.85
N LEU A 116 11.69 14.54 31.56
CA LEU A 116 11.89 15.88 31.03
C LEU A 116 10.90 16.87 31.64
N GLY A 117 9.61 16.56 31.55
CA GLY A 117 8.54 17.37 32.12
C GLY A 117 8.67 17.59 33.62
N SER A 118 8.96 16.53 34.37
CA SER A 118 9.11 16.61 35.83
C SER A 118 10.28 17.50 36.28
N TYR A 119 11.39 17.50 35.52
CA TYR A 119 12.53 18.35 35.81
C TYR A 119 12.34 19.79 35.30
N ALA A 120 11.48 20.00 34.31
CA ALA A 120 11.15 21.32 33.79
C ALA A 120 10.19 22.08 34.71
N ASP A 121 9.32 21.38 35.45
CA ASP A 121 8.41 21.99 36.43
C ASP A 121 9.17 22.48 37.70
N GLN A 122 10.41 22.05 37.91
CA GLN A 122 11.23 22.42 39.07
C GLN A 122 12.38 23.35 38.64
N PRO A 123 12.43 24.61 39.14
CA PRO A 123 13.41 25.60 38.69
C PRO A 123 14.86 25.21 39.02
N GLU A 124 15.08 24.42 40.08
CA GLU A 124 16.41 23.98 40.51
C GLU A 124 17.01 22.88 39.60
N THR A 125 16.21 22.24 38.75
CA THR A 125 16.64 21.08 37.93
C THR A 125 16.62 21.34 36.43
N LEU A 126 16.59 22.60 36.00
CA LEU A 126 16.54 22.98 34.60
C LEU A 126 17.71 22.42 33.76
N ASP A 127 18.91 22.31 34.34
CA ASP A 127 20.07 21.71 33.66
C ASP A 127 19.81 20.25 33.28
N LYS A 128 19.12 19.50 34.15
CA LYS A 128 18.73 18.11 33.90
C LYS A 128 17.65 18.05 32.83
N ALA A 129 16.65 18.94 32.88
CA ALA A 129 15.62 19.02 31.85
C ALA A 129 16.24 19.26 30.47
N TYR A 130 17.17 20.22 30.36
CA TYR A 130 17.87 20.51 29.11
C TYR A 130 18.69 19.32 28.59
N TYR A 131 19.31 18.54 29.49
CA TYR A 131 20.01 17.31 29.12
C TYR A 131 19.05 16.25 28.52
N TYR A 132 17.91 15.98 29.17
CA TYR A 132 16.90 15.06 28.63
C TYR A 132 16.29 15.54 27.32
N PHE A 133 16.09 16.86 27.18
CA PHE A 133 15.64 17.47 25.93
C PHE A 133 16.63 17.21 24.79
N LYS A 134 17.94 17.37 25.03
CA LYS A 134 18.98 17.05 24.04
C LYS A 134 18.97 15.58 23.63
N ILE A 135 18.84 14.67 24.59
CA ILE A 135 18.76 13.23 24.30
C ILE A 135 17.56 12.98 23.40
N LEU A 136 16.39 13.51 23.75
CA LEU A 136 15.17 13.32 22.98
C LEU A 136 15.31 13.87 21.56
N PHE A 137 15.88 15.06 21.42
CA PHE A 137 16.10 15.74 20.15
C PHE A 137 17.07 15.00 19.22
N ILE A 138 18.06 14.26 19.77
CA ILE A 138 19.00 13.45 18.98
C ILE A 138 18.45 12.03 18.72
N ALA A 139 17.79 11.44 19.71
CA ALA A 139 17.21 10.10 19.62
C ALA A 139 16.11 10.03 18.56
N TRP A 140 15.33 11.11 18.40
CA TRP A 140 14.24 11.09 17.43
C TRP A 140 14.69 10.99 15.96
N PRO A 141 15.54 11.90 15.45
CA PRO A 141 16.00 11.87 14.07
C PRO A 141 16.86 10.64 13.78
N SER A 142 17.64 10.15 14.77
CA SER A 142 18.40 8.91 14.61
C SER A 142 17.49 7.68 14.45
N GLY A 143 16.42 7.57 15.25
CA GLY A 143 15.41 6.52 15.10
C GLY A 143 14.68 6.60 13.76
N LEU A 144 14.32 7.82 13.32
CA LEU A 144 13.67 8.04 12.02
C LEU A 144 14.59 7.66 10.86
N ALA A 145 15.86 8.05 10.90
CA ALA A 145 16.85 7.70 9.88
C ALA A 145 17.02 6.18 9.77
N LEU A 146 17.11 5.47 10.89
CA LEU A 146 17.22 4.01 10.91
C LEU A 146 15.99 3.33 10.29
N LEU A 147 14.78 3.80 10.63
CA LEU A 147 13.53 3.32 10.03
C LEU A 147 13.50 3.54 8.51
N LEU A 148 13.95 4.70 8.02
CA LEU A 148 14.00 4.99 6.59
C LEU A 148 14.99 4.09 5.84
N VAL A 149 16.19 3.88 6.38
CA VAL A 149 17.19 2.98 5.80
C VAL A 149 16.64 1.56 5.72
N PHE A 150 16.01 1.08 6.78
CA PHE A 150 15.43 -0.27 6.82
C PHE A 150 14.25 -0.41 5.85
N LYS A 151 13.38 0.60 5.75
CA LYS A 151 12.29 0.64 4.76
C LYS A 151 12.82 0.63 3.32
N PHE A 152 13.85 1.41 3.05
CA PHE A 152 14.51 1.44 1.74
C PHE A 152 15.09 0.07 1.38
N PHE A 153 15.79 -0.58 2.31
CA PHE A 153 16.33 -1.93 2.14
C PHE A 153 15.23 -2.95 1.78
N LEU A 154 14.12 -2.98 2.52
CA LEU A 154 13.01 -3.89 2.22
C LEU A 154 12.37 -3.60 0.86
N TRP A 155 12.29 -2.34 0.47
CA TRP A 155 11.72 -1.94 -0.82
C TRP A 155 12.58 -2.39 -2.00
N MET A 156 13.91 -2.27 -1.86
CA MET A 156 14.87 -2.82 -2.84
C MET A 156 14.74 -4.34 -2.96
N ARG A 157 14.64 -5.05 -1.82
CA ARG A 157 14.41 -6.51 -1.82
C ARG A 157 13.11 -6.89 -2.51
N LEU A 158 12.01 -6.21 -2.21
CA LEU A 158 10.72 -6.47 -2.84
C LEU A 158 10.79 -6.31 -4.36
N THR A 159 11.42 -5.24 -4.83
CA THR A 159 11.57 -4.95 -6.26
C THR A 159 12.41 -6.03 -6.96
N TRP A 160 13.48 -6.50 -6.30
CA TRP A 160 14.31 -7.59 -6.80
C TRP A 160 13.53 -8.91 -6.92
N VAL A 161 12.77 -9.30 -5.89
CA VAL A 161 11.94 -10.53 -5.91
C VAL A 161 10.88 -10.46 -7.02
N ILE A 162 10.21 -9.31 -7.18
CA ILE A 162 9.21 -9.13 -8.25
C ILE A 162 9.87 -9.27 -9.63
N LYS A 163 11.05 -8.67 -9.82
CA LYS A 163 11.79 -8.77 -11.09
C LYS A 163 12.18 -10.22 -11.39
N HIS A 164 12.69 -10.94 -10.39
CA HIS A 164 13.03 -12.36 -10.52
C HIS A 164 11.81 -13.19 -10.93
N GLN A 165 10.65 -13.00 -10.27
CA GLN A 165 9.42 -13.71 -10.63
C GLN A 165 8.94 -13.40 -12.05
N ILE A 166 9.07 -12.15 -12.52
CA ILE A 166 8.74 -11.77 -13.90
C ILE A 166 9.65 -12.49 -14.90
N GLU A 167 10.95 -12.56 -14.61
CA GLU A 167 11.94 -13.25 -15.45
C GLU A 167 11.68 -14.76 -15.51
N THR A 168 11.43 -15.41 -14.37
CA THR A 168 11.07 -16.84 -14.31
C THR A 168 9.76 -17.15 -15.05
N ILE A 169 8.76 -16.27 -14.98
CA ILE A 169 7.51 -16.43 -15.75
C ILE A 169 7.78 -16.26 -17.24
N LYS A 170 8.64 -15.33 -17.64
CA LYS A 170 9.00 -15.09 -19.04
C LYS A 170 9.70 -16.31 -19.65
N GLU A 171 10.70 -16.87 -18.95
CA GLU A 171 11.45 -18.05 -19.39
C GLU A 171 10.57 -19.29 -19.53
N ASN A 172 9.69 -19.57 -18.55
CA ASN A 172 8.72 -20.67 -18.62
C ASN A 172 7.62 -20.43 -19.67
N SER A 173 7.30 -19.17 -19.99
CA SER A 173 6.31 -18.84 -21.02
C SER A 173 6.84 -19.07 -22.43
N ASP A 174 8.15 -18.92 -22.64
CA ASP A 174 8.81 -19.15 -23.93
C ASP A 174 8.85 -20.64 -24.30
N ASP A 175 8.95 -21.54 -23.31
CA ASP A 175 9.17 -22.98 -23.58
C ASP A 175 7.86 -23.78 -23.83
N THR A 176 6.76 -23.51 -23.11
CA THR A 176 5.53 -24.33 -23.23
C THR A 176 4.33 -23.59 -23.83
N SER A 177 4.29 -22.26 -23.76
CA SER A 177 3.09 -21.49 -24.11
C SER A 177 3.12 -20.90 -25.53
N ILE A 178 4.33 -20.64 -26.06
CA ILE A 178 4.52 -20.10 -27.41
C ILE A 178 4.29 -21.18 -28.47
N SER A 179 4.83 -22.40 -28.29
CA SER A 179 4.64 -23.51 -29.24
C SER A 179 3.16 -23.90 -29.39
N LEU A 180 2.44 -24.01 -28.28
CA LEU A 180 1.03 -24.44 -28.27
C LEU A 180 0.07 -23.33 -28.73
N LYS A 181 0.36 -22.05 -28.41
CA LYS A 181 -0.41 -20.91 -28.94
C LYS A 181 -0.09 -20.63 -30.40
N LEU A 182 1.14 -20.80 -30.87
CA LEU A 182 1.51 -20.64 -32.29
C LEU A 182 0.86 -21.72 -33.16
N VAL A 183 0.90 -23.00 -32.75
CA VAL A 183 0.22 -24.09 -33.49
C VAL A 183 -1.29 -23.85 -33.53
N LYS A 184 -1.89 -23.39 -32.43
CA LYS A 184 -3.32 -23.05 -32.38
C LYS A 184 -3.65 -21.84 -33.28
N TRP A 185 -2.82 -20.80 -33.29
CA TRP A 185 -2.98 -19.64 -34.16
C TRP A 185 -2.75 -19.96 -35.65
N GLN A 186 -1.76 -20.78 -36.00
CA GLN A 186 -1.51 -21.23 -37.38
C GLN A 186 -2.67 -22.06 -37.92
N ASN A 187 -3.24 -22.97 -37.12
CA ASN A 187 -4.41 -23.76 -37.50
C ASN A 187 -5.66 -22.90 -37.68
N LEU A 188 -5.82 -21.84 -36.88
CA LEU A 188 -6.90 -20.87 -37.03
C LEU A 188 -6.71 -19.97 -38.26
N MET A 189 -5.48 -19.61 -38.61
CA MET A 189 -5.16 -18.82 -39.82
C MET A 189 -5.31 -19.65 -41.10
N LYS A 190 -4.98 -20.94 -41.08
CA LYS A 190 -5.17 -21.86 -42.23
C LYS A 190 -6.64 -22.13 -42.53
N LYS A 191 -7.50 -22.17 -41.49
CA LYS A 191 -8.97 -22.24 -41.64
C LYS A 191 -9.61 -20.92 -42.08
N ARG A 192 -8.89 -19.81 -41.99
CA ARG A 192 -9.40 -18.46 -42.23
C ARG A 192 -8.75 -17.79 -43.45
N LYS A 193 -8.37 -18.57 -44.47
CA LYS A 193 -8.24 -18.01 -45.83
C LYS A 193 -9.67 -17.79 -46.35
N PRO A 194 -10.13 -16.54 -46.49
CA PRO A 194 -11.43 -16.28 -47.09
C PRO A 194 -11.41 -16.75 -48.54
N ASN A 195 -12.48 -17.44 -48.97
CA ASN A 195 -12.70 -17.67 -50.38
C ASN A 195 -12.98 -16.30 -51.02
N VAL A 196 -12.18 -15.92 -52.02
CA VAL A 196 -12.23 -14.59 -52.65
C VAL A 196 -13.56 -14.37 -53.39
N ASP A 197 -14.30 -15.45 -53.65
CA ASP A 197 -15.57 -15.43 -54.38
C ASP A 197 -16.74 -14.78 -53.61
N ASP A 198 -16.71 -14.76 -52.26
CA ASP A 198 -17.81 -14.20 -51.47
C ASP A 198 -17.86 -12.65 -51.53
N TYR A 199 -16.72 -11.98 -51.72
CA TYR A 199 -16.67 -10.52 -51.79
C TYR A 199 -17.11 -9.93 -53.14
N LEU A 200 -17.20 -10.76 -54.18
CA LEU A 200 -17.64 -10.33 -55.52
C LEU A 200 -19.16 -10.42 -55.70
N ASN A 201 -19.88 -11.18 -54.86
CA ASN A 201 -21.33 -11.30 -54.93
C ASN A 201 -22.08 -10.23 -54.13
N ASP A 202 -21.54 -9.78 -52.99
CA ASP A 202 -22.19 -8.75 -52.17
C ASP A 202 -22.21 -7.37 -52.84
N ASN A 203 -21.21 -7.04 -53.66
CA ASN A 203 -21.16 -5.75 -54.37
C ASN A 203 -22.08 -5.67 -55.60
N LYS A 204 -22.68 -6.79 -56.06
CA LYS A 204 -23.69 -6.78 -57.13
C LYS A 204 -25.12 -6.65 -56.61
N ALA A 205 -25.37 -6.94 -55.33
CA ALA A 205 -26.71 -6.88 -54.75
C ALA A 205 -27.10 -5.44 -54.33
N THR A 206 -26.12 -4.58 -54.02
CA THR A 206 -26.38 -3.25 -53.44
C THR A 206 -26.62 -2.14 -54.46
N ASP A 207 -26.31 -2.35 -55.75
CA ASP A 207 -26.48 -1.34 -56.82
C ASP A 207 -27.84 -1.42 -57.55
N ASN A 208 -28.65 -2.46 -57.31
CA ASN A 208 -29.92 -2.66 -58.03
C ASN A 208 -31.18 -2.19 -57.29
N ASN A 209 -31.08 -1.56 -56.11
CA ASN A 209 -32.25 -1.27 -55.27
C ASN A 209 -32.35 0.20 -54.80
N LYS A 210 -31.84 1.13 -55.62
CA LYS A 210 -31.83 2.56 -55.32
C LYS A 210 -32.35 3.42 -56.46
N ASP A 211 -33.43 2.98 -57.11
CA ASP A 211 -34.29 3.82 -57.94
C ASP A 211 -35.68 3.17 -58.00
N ASN A 212 -36.60 3.63 -57.15
CA ASN A 212 -38.00 3.89 -57.52
C ASN A 212 -38.81 4.40 -56.32
N SER A 213 -39.26 5.66 -56.48
CA SER A 213 -40.64 6.11 -56.25
C SER A 213 -41.15 6.05 -54.81
N GLU A 214 -41.12 7.17 -54.08
CA GLU A 214 -42.23 8.16 -54.01
C GLU A 214 -43.52 7.62 -53.39
N GLY A 215 -44.00 8.28 -52.33
CA GLY A 215 -45.42 8.23 -51.98
C GLY A 215 -45.80 8.58 -50.54
N GLY A 216 -46.19 9.84 -50.32
CA GLY A 216 -47.25 10.22 -49.35
C GLY A 216 -46.81 10.45 -47.91
N LYS A 217 -46.77 11.71 -47.42
CA LYS A 217 -47.89 12.37 -46.67
C LYS A 217 -48.36 11.49 -45.49
N ARG A 218 -48.37 11.90 -44.21
CA ARG A 218 -48.76 13.19 -43.61
C ARG A 218 -48.52 13.14 -42.08
N PHE A 219 -48.38 14.32 -41.50
CA PHE A 219 -48.45 14.65 -40.06
C PHE A 219 -49.58 13.95 -39.28
N SER A 220 -49.30 13.60 -38.02
CA SER A 220 -50.09 14.04 -36.84
C SER A 220 -49.23 13.99 -35.58
N PHE A 221 -49.16 15.14 -34.89
CA PHE A 221 -48.70 15.28 -33.52
C PHE A 221 -49.93 15.09 -32.62
N GLU A 222 -49.86 14.23 -31.61
CA GLU A 222 -50.84 14.25 -30.53
C GLU A 222 -50.12 14.09 -29.19
N ILE A 223 -50.26 15.14 -28.38
CA ILE A 223 -49.83 15.22 -26.98
C ILE A 223 -50.91 14.53 -26.16
N ALA A 224 -50.53 13.63 -25.26
CA ALA A 224 -51.42 13.21 -24.17
C ALA A 224 -50.66 13.20 -22.85
N SER A 225 -50.91 14.25 -22.07
CA SER A 225 -50.86 14.26 -20.62
C SER A 225 -52.04 13.48 -20.02
N SER A 226 -51.82 12.75 -18.93
CA SER A 226 -52.77 12.58 -17.81
C SER A 226 -52.06 11.76 -16.73
N THR A 227 -51.70 12.43 -15.63
CA THR A 227 -52.31 12.32 -14.28
C THR A 227 -52.03 11.00 -13.58
#